data_AF-A0A924B6I5-F1
#
_entry.id   AF-A0A924B6I5-F1
#
_cell.length_a   1.000
_cell.length_b   1.000
_cell.length_c   1.000
_cell.angle_alpha   90.00
_cell.angle_beta   90.00
_cell.angle_gamma   90.00
#
_symmetry.space_group_name_H-M   'P 1'
#
loop_
_entity.id
_entity.type
_entity.pdbx_description
1 polymer ?
#
loop_
_entity_poly.entity_id
_entity_poly.type
_entity_poly.pdbx_seq_one_letter_code
_entity_poly.pdbx_strand_id
1 'polypeptide(L)' 'AARAVGLTVGPMGGFTRTGVDAEFFPDGRWKSILVANVGHPEGEADSPRLPRLSYETVVRTV' A
#
# COMPACT_ATOMS: atom_id res chain seq x y z
N ALA A 1 7.08 -9.44 -2.99
CA ALA A 1 6.95 -10.59 -2.07
C ALA A 1 5.49 -11.07 -1.97
N ALA A 2 4.58 -10.35 -1.30
CA ALA A 2 3.19 -10.81 -1.08
C ALA A 2 2.46 -11.29 -2.35
N ARG A 3 2.45 -10.48 -3.42
CA ARG A 3 1.86 -10.87 -4.71
C ARG A 3 2.48 -12.13 -5.32
N ALA A 4 3.78 -12.35 -5.12
CA ALA A 4 4.48 -13.52 -5.65
C ALA A 4 4.10 -14.83 -4.93
N VAL A 5 3.56 -14.72 -3.71
CA VAL A 5 3.04 -15.85 -2.93
C VAL A 5 1.51 -15.91 -2.95
N GLY A 6 0.86 -15.24 -3.92
CA GLY A 6 -0.60 -15.29 -4.10
C GLY A 6 -1.42 -14.37 -3.19
N LEU A 7 -0.78 -13.49 -2.42
CA LEU A 7 -1.48 -12.55 -1.53
C LEU A 7 -1.77 -11.21 -2.22
N THR A 8 -2.94 -10.64 -1.91
CA THR A 8 -3.30 -9.26 -2.26
C THR A 8 -2.83 -8.30 -1.18
N VAL A 9 -2.54 -7.05 -1.58
CA VAL A 9 -2.09 -5.98 -0.68
C VAL A 9 -2.89 -4.71 -0.95
N GLY A 10 -3.45 -4.13 0.11
CA GLY A 10 -4.10 -2.82 0.11
C GLY A 10 -3.25 -1.78 0.87
N PRO A 11 -2.39 -1.00 0.18
CA PRO A 11 -1.60 0.05 0.81
C PRO A 11 -2.44 1.29 1.12
N MET A 12 -2.38 1.78 2.36
CA MET A 12 -3.17 2.93 2.85
C MET A 12 -2.29 4.00 3.49
N GLY A 13 -2.35 5.21 2.94
CA GLY A 13 -1.71 6.41 3.51
C GLY A 13 -2.64 7.27 4.37
N GLY A 14 -3.95 7.07 4.27
CA GLY A 14 -4.98 7.85 4.97
C GLY A 14 -5.26 7.37 6.39
N PHE A 15 -4.23 7.31 7.25
CA PHE A 15 -4.35 6.90 8.65
C PHE A 15 -3.66 7.91 9.59
N THR A 16 -4.03 7.87 10.87
CA THR A 16 -3.42 8.73 11.90
C THR A 16 -2.06 8.19 12.33
N ARG A 17 -0.99 8.68 11.71
CA ARG A 17 0.39 8.26 11.98
C ARG A 17 0.80 8.40 13.43
N THR A 18 0.48 9.52 14.07
CA THR A 18 0.82 9.77 15.47
C THR A 18 0.15 8.79 16.43
N GLY A 19 -1.09 8.38 16.12
CA GLY A 19 -1.80 7.36 16.90
C GLY A 19 -1.15 5.99 16.78
N VAL A 20 -0.85 5.56 15.55
CA VAL A 20 -0.15 4.28 15.31
C VAL A 20 1.25 4.28 15.93
N ASP A 21 2.00 5.37 15.78
CA ASP A 21 3.33 5.51 16.38
C ASP A 21 3.27 5.41 17.90
N ALA A 22 2.33 6.11 18.54
CA ALA A 22 2.18 6.09 19.99
C ALA A 22 1.78 4.70 20.52
N GLU A 23 0.89 4.01 19.82
CA GLU A 23 0.38 2.70 20.23
C GLU A 23 1.43 1.59 20.06
N PHE A 24 2.07 1.52 18.87
CA PHE A 24 2.90 0.38 18.51
C PHE A 24 4.41 0.65 18.60
N PHE A 25 4.82 1.93 18.57
CA PHE A 25 6.22 2.34 18.62
C PHE A 25 6.47 3.42 19.69
N PRO A 26 6.08 3.17 20.96
CA PRO A 26 6.10 4.18 22.02
C PRO A 26 7.51 4.69 22.36
N ASP A 27 8.56 3.95 22.00
CA ASP A 27 9.96 4.35 22.19
C ASP A 27 10.43 5.43 21.18
N GLY A 28 9.61 5.77 20.19
CA GLY A 28 9.86 6.84 19.23
C GLY A 28 10.95 6.56 18.19
N ARG A 29 11.53 5.36 18.17
CA ARG A 29 12.58 4.98 17.20
C ARG A 29 12.05 4.77 15.79
N TRP A 30 10.75 4.51 15.67
CA TRP A 30 10.08 4.21 14.41
C TRP A 30 8.98 5.22 14.10
N LYS A 31 8.77 5.45 12.80
CA LYS A 31 7.70 6.28 12.26
C LYS A 31 6.94 5.50 11.21
N SER A 32 5.63 5.48 11.34
CA SER A 32 4.74 4.76 10.44
C SER A 32 4.62 5.48 9.11
N ILE A 33 4.95 4.78 8.02
CA ILE A 33 4.90 5.32 6.65
C ILE A 33 3.64 4.93 5.87
N LEU A 34 3.13 3.73 6.13
CA LEU A 34 2.06 3.07 5.38
C LEU A 34 1.44 1.97 6.25
N VAL A 35 0.13 1.78 6.16
CA VAL A 35 -0.54 0.56 6.62
C VAL A 35 -0.84 -0.30 5.41
N ALA A 36 -0.53 -1.60 5.48
CA ALA A 36 -0.76 -2.53 4.37
C ALA A 36 -1.61 -3.72 4.86
N ASN A 37 -2.85 -3.81 4.37
CA ASN A 37 -3.69 -4.98 4.58
C ASN A 37 -3.23 -6.08 3.62
N VAL A 38 -2.92 -7.27 4.12
CA VAL A 38 -2.42 -8.40 3.33
C VAL A 38 -3.33 -9.61 3.53
N GLY A 39 -3.77 -10.24 2.45
CA GLY A 39 -4.65 -11.40 2.52
C GLY A 39 -5.23 -11.82 1.18
N HIS A 40 -6.28 -12.63 1.23
CA HIS A 40 -7.08 -13.01 0.06
C HIS A 40 -8.36 -12.17 0.05
N PRO A 41 -8.66 -11.45 -1.05
CA PRO A 41 -9.93 -10.76 -1.18
C PRO A 41 -11.04 -11.80 -1.28
N GLU A 42 -12.20 -11.46 -0.71
CA GLU A 42 -13.41 -12.25 -0.89
C GLU A 42 -14.09 -11.82 -2.19
N GLY A 43 -14.45 -12.79 -3.03
CA GLY A 43 -15.17 -12.53 -4.28
C GLY A 43 -14.31 -11.91 -5.40
N GLU A 44 -15.02 -11.40 -6.41
CA GLU A 44 -14.41 -10.67 -7.53
C GLU A 44 -14.20 -9.19 -7.16
N ALA A 45 -13.29 -8.53 -7.88
CA ALA A 45 -13.08 -7.11 -7.65
C ALA A 45 -14.32 -6.30 -8.08
N ASP A 46 -14.79 -5.42 -7.18
CA ASP A 46 -15.96 -4.56 -7.42
C ASP A 46 -15.80 -3.57 -8.59
N SER A 47 -14.58 -3.42 -9.11
CA SER A 47 -14.27 -2.53 -10.22
C SER A 47 -13.10 -3.03 -11.06
N PRO A 48 -13.07 -2.68 -12.36
CA PRO A 48 -11.92 -2.96 -13.20
C PRO A 48 -10.69 -2.21 -12.69
N ARG A 49 -9.51 -2.74 -13.00
CA ARG A 49 -8.24 -2.09 -12.67
C ARG A 49 -8.19 -0.69 -13.29
N LEU A 50 -7.89 0.32 -12.47
CA LEU A 50 -7.72 1.70 -12.94
C LEU A 50 -6.70 1.81 -14.09
N PRO A 51 -6.87 2.76 -15.02
CA PRO A 51 -5.92 3.01 -16.10
C PRO A 51 -4.48 3.20 -15.58
N ARG A 52 -3.50 2.85 -16.41
CA ARG A 52 -2.08 3.15 -16.17
C ARG A 52 -1.62 4.18 -17.18
N LEU A 53 -0.71 5.06 -16.77
CA LEU A 53 -0.08 6.02 -17.67
C LEU A 53 0.70 5.28 -18.75
N SER A 54 0.76 5.84 -19.96
CA SER A 54 1.55 5.27 -21.05
C SER A 54 3.05 5.39 -20.76
N TYR A 55 3.85 4.57 -21.44
CA TYR A 55 5.31 4.58 -21.28
C TYR A 55 5.91 5.96 -21.59
N GLU A 56 5.48 6.56 -22.70
CA GLU A 56 5.93 7.87 -23.19
C GLU A 56 5.62 8.99 -22.19
N THR A 57 4.61 8.80 -21.34
CA THR A 57 4.23 9.76 -20.30
C THR A 57 5.16 9.68 -19.09
N VAL A 58 5.67 8.49 -18.74
CA VAL A 58 6.35 8.25 -17.47
C VAL A 58 7.86 8.02 -17.60
N VAL A 59 8.39 7.91 -18.81
CA VAL A 59 9.82 7.67 -19.07
C VAL A 59 10.43 8.77 -19.91
N ARG A 60 11.59 9.27 -19.47
CA ARG A 60 12.45 10.19 -20.23
C ARG A 60 13.90 9.73 -20.12
N THR A 61 14.60 9.68 -21.26
CA THR A 61 16.05 9.48 -21.32
C THR A 61 16.73 10.85 -21.42
N VAL A 62 17.80 11.06 -20.64
CA VAL A 62 18.63 12.27 -20.63
C VAL A 62 20.09 11.92 -20.88
#